data_AF-A0A821KKQ1-F1
#
_entry.id   AF-A0A821KKQ1-F1
#
_cell.length_a   1.000
_cell.length_b   1.000
_cell.length_c   1.000
_cell.angle_alpha   90.00
_cell.angle_beta   90.00
_cell.angle_gamma   90.00
#
_symmetry.space_group_name_H-M   'P 1'
#
loop_
_entity.id
_entity.type
_entity.pdbx_description
1 polymer ?
#
loop_
_entity_poly.entity_id
_entity_poly.type
_entity_poly.pdbx_seq_one_letter_code
_entity_poly.pdbx_strand_id
1 'polypeptide(L)'
;MEIGPHPTSDNTCGMWRNTYAQNGQVQQVKDYRLCRGQGADDLFFDEGNGITLDARWIGDVLVTPFKYDNTLLVSCTRLIGDILQEEILIIDDKPAIKGPLSMRARSIQRLDVKRVKS
;
A
#
# COMPACT_ATOMS: atom_id res chain seq x y z
N MET A 1 10.71 -3.57 -16.02
CA MET A 1 10.46 -3.68 -14.57
C MET A 1 8.94 -3.63 -14.43
N GLU A 2 8.28 -4.78 -14.35
CA GLU A 2 6.80 -4.85 -14.45
C GLU A 2 6.19 -5.15 -13.08
N ILE A 3 5.90 -4.10 -12.32
CA ILE A 3 5.19 -4.23 -11.05
C ILE A 3 3.70 -4.39 -11.36
N GLY A 4 3.29 -5.61 -11.75
CA GLY A 4 1.88 -5.94 -12.04
C GLY A 4 1.18 -4.95 -12.99
N PRO A 5 -0.17 -4.94 -13.04
CA PRO A 5 -0.90 -3.90 -13.75
C PRO A 5 -0.80 -2.60 -12.94
N HIS A 6 0.33 -1.91 -13.03
CA HIS A 6 0.42 -0.52 -12.59
C HIS A 6 -0.03 0.38 -13.74
N PRO A 7 -0.76 1.47 -13.45
CA PRO A 7 -1.18 2.41 -14.47
C PRO A 7 0.03 3.08 -15.10
N THR A 8 0.21 2.91 -16.42
CA THR A 8 1.31 3.48 -17.21
C THR A 8 0.91 4.74 -17.97
N SER A 9 -0.38 5.08 -17.96
CA SER A 9 -0.94 6.28 -18.58
C SER A 9 -1.76 7.07 -17.57
N ASP A 10 -1.83 8.38 -17.77
CA ASP A 10 -2.61 9.27 -16.92
C ASP A 10 -4.09 8.90 -16.94
N ASN A 11 -4.76 9.11 -15.81
CA ASN A 11 -6.17 8.79 -15.59
C ASN A 11 -6.53 7.32 -15.83
N THR A 12 -5.57 6.40 -15.62
CA THR A 12 -5.82 4.95 -15.69
C THR A 12 -5.64 4.31 -14.32
N CYS A 13 -6.32 3.18 -14.12
CA CYS A 13 -6.21 2.39 -12.91
C CYS A 13 -5.95 0.92 -13.23
N GLY A 14 -5.08 0.30 -12.44
CA GLY A 14 -4.90 -1.14 -12.38
C GLY A 14 -5.67 -1.74 -11.22
N MET A 15 -6.31 -2.88 -11.45
CA MET A 15 -7.00 -3.64 -10.39
C MET A 15 -6.00 -4.46 -9.59
N TRP A 16 -6.12 -4.40 -8.27
CA TRP A 16 -5.32 -5.18 -7.33
C TRP A 16 -6.26 -5.86 -6.34
N ARG A 17 -5.92 -7.11 -5.98
CA ARG A 17 -6.64 -7.88 -4.97
C ARG A 17 -5.70 -8.20 -3.84
N ASN A 18 -6.00 -7.69 -2.67
CA ASN A 18 -5.26 -8.03 -1.47
C ASN A 18 -5.99 -9.09 -0.66
N THR A 19 -5.21 -10.00 -0.10
CA THR A 19 -5.70 -11.11 0.70
C THR A 19 -5.03 -11.00 2.05
N TYR A 20 -5.77 -10.52 3.05
CA TYR A 20 -5.33 -10.50 4.43
C TYR A 20 -5.34 -11.94 4.97
N ALA A 21 -4.17 -12.48 5.28
CA ALA A 21 -4.04 -13.75 5.98
C ALA A 21 -3.38 -13.56 7.34
N GLN A 22 -3.89 -14.26 8.35
CA GLN A 22 -3.31 -14.34 9.69
C GLN A 22 -3.22 -15.81 10.09
N ASN A 23 -2.05 -16.26 10.57
CA ASN A 23 -1.79 -17.65 10.95
C ASN A 23 -2.16 -18.68 9.86
N GLY A 24 -1.94 -18.32 8.59
CA GLY A 24 -2.25 -19.17 7.44
C GLY A 24 -3.73 -19.23 7.03
N GLN A 25 -4.62 -18.50 7.71
CA GLN A 25 -6.03 -18.37 7.35
C GLN A 25 -6.33 -17.01 6.74
N VAL A 26 -6.97 -17.00 5.57
CA VAL A 26 -7.46 -15.78 4.93
C VAL A 26 -8.60 -15.22 5.76
N GLN A 27 -8.41 -14.04 6.34
CA GLN A 27 -9.42 -13.33 7.11
C GLN A 27 -10.26 -12.41 6.23
N GLN A 28 -9.63 -11.82 5.20
CA GLN A 28 -10.30 -10.83 4.35
C GLN A 28 -9.68 -10.82 2.96
N VAL A 29 -10.51 -10.62 1.95
CA VAL A 29 -10.08 -10.30 0.58
C VAL A 29 -10.66 -8.92 0.27
N LYS A 30 -9.81 -8.01 -0.19
CA LYS A 30 -10.21 -6.67 -0.60
C LYS A 30 -9.66 -6.36 -1.98
N ASP A 31 -10.52 -5.90 -2.86
CA ASP A 31 -10.13 -5.37 -4.16
C ASP A 31 -9.96 -3.85 -4.04
N TYR A 32 -8.87 -3.32 -4.58
CA TYR A 32 -8.61 -1.89 -4.68
C TYR A 32 -8.02 -1.54 -6.05
N ARG A 33 -8.05 -0.25 -6.37
CA ARG A 33 -7.55 0.28 -7.64
C ARG A 33 -6.32 1.13 -7.39
N LEU A 34 -5.19 0.76 -7.97
CA LEU A 34 -4.02 1.64 -8.05
C LEU A 34 -4.20 2.52 -9.28
N CYS A 35 -4.34 3.82 -9.08
CA CYS A 35 -4.60 4.80 -10.13
C CYS A 35 -3.40 5.71 -10.34
N ARG A 36 -3.26 6.22 -11.56
CA ARG A 36 -2.40 7.36 -11.89
C ARG A 36 -3.28 8.55 -12.22
N GLY A 37 -3.07 9.65 -11.53
CA GLY A 37 -3.68 10.94 -11.86
C GLY A 37 -2.92 11.61 -13.00
N GLN A 38 -2.30 12.76 -12.76
CA GLN A 38 -1.54 13.52 -13.74
C GLN A 38 -0.03 13.36 -13.53
N GLY A 39 0.61 12.60 -14.44
CA GLY A 39 2.04 12.36 -14.41
C GLY A 39 2.44 11.11 -13.61
N ALA A 40 3.70 10.71 -13.79
CA ALA A 40 4.20 9.42 -13.29
C ALA A 40 4.27 9.31 -11.76
N ASP A 41 4.32 10.45 -11.06
CA ASP A 41 4.45 10.52 -9.60
C ASP A 41 3.11 10.67 -8.87
N ASP A 42 2.03 10.94 -9.60
CA ASP A 42 0.68 11.11 -9.05
C ASP A 42 -0.02 9.75 -8.99
N LEU A 43 0.38 8.93 -8.03
CA LEU A 43 -0.19 7.61 -7.80
C LEU A 43 -1.03 7.61 -6.54
N PHE A 44 -2.15 6.89 -6.57
CA PHE A 44 -3.01 6.73 -5.40
C PHE A 44 -3.77 5.42 -5.45
N PHE A 45 -4.08 4.87 -4.28
CA PHE A 45 -5.06 3.81 -4.13
C PHE A 45 -6.44 4.41 -3.95
N ASP A 46 -7.39 4.02 -4.80
CA ASP A 46 -8.80 4.30 -4.60
C ASP A 46 -9.43 3.16 -3.78
N GLU A 47 -9.80 3.51 -2.55
CA GLU A 47 -10.38 2.62 -1.55
C GLU A 47 -11.92 2.52 -1.69
N GLY A 48 -12.50 3.25 -2.64
CA GLY A 48 -13.94 3.43 -2.80
C GLY A 48 -14.52 4.51 -1.89
N ASN A 49 -15.80 4.83 -2.10
CA ASN A 49 -16.55 5.82 -1.31
C ASN A 49 -15.89 7.22 -1.24
N GLY A 50 -15.11 7.59 -2.26
CA GLY A 50 -14.40 8.86 -2.32
C GLY A 50 -13.15 8.94 -1.45
N ILE A 51 -12.68 7.80 -0.91
CA ILE A 51 -11.45 7.73 -0.13
C ILE A 51 -10.30 7.34 -1.05
N THR A 52 -9.26 8.16 -1.06
CA THR A 52 -8.01 7.90 -1.79
C THR A 52 -6.83 7.94 -0.84
N LEU A 53 -5.84 7.08 -1.07
CA LEU A 53 -4.60 7.04 -0.32
C LEU A 53 -3.43 7.33 -1.26
N ASP A 54 -2.66 8.37 -0.97
CA ASP A 54 -1.49 8.73 -1.77
C ASP A 54 -0.47 7.59 -1.77
N ALA A 55 0.06 7.29 -2.94
CA ALA A 55 1.07 6.26 -3.14
C ALA A 55 2.26 6.84 -3.88
N ARG A 56 3.46 6.37 -3.56
CA ARG A 56 4.68 6.83 -4.25
C ARG A 56 5.68 5.71 -4.43
N TRP A 57 6.32 5.66 -5.59
CA TRP A 57 7.49 4.82 -5.80
C TRP A 57 8.70 5.41 -5.08
N ILE A 58 9.33 4.61 -4.23
CA ILE A 58 10.62 4.89 -3.59
C ILE A 58 11.54 3.71 -3.93
N GLY A 59 12.39 3.90 -4.94
CA GLY A 59 13.16 2.80 -5.52
C GLY A 59 12.22 1.79 -6.19
N ASP A 60 12.26 0.54 -5.74
CA ASP A 60 11.44 -0.58 -6.21
C ASP A 60 10.20 -0.86 -5.32
N VAL A 61 9.96 0.00 -4.32
CA VAL A 61 8.87 -0.14 -3.34
C VAL A 61 7.82 0.93 -3.58
N LEU A 62 6.55 0.53 -3.69
CA LEU A 62 5.39 1.41 -3.62
C LEU A 62 5.08 1.66 -2.14
N VAL A 63 5.11 2.92 -1.73
CA VAL A 63 4.87 3.33 -0.35
C VAL A 63 3.58 4.12 -0.25
N THR A 64 2.69 3.70 0.64
CA THR A 64 1.38 4.32 0.90
C THR A 64 1.24 4.56 2.40
N PRO A 65 1.58 5.77 2.88
CA PRO A 65 1.38 6.15 4.27
C PRO A 65 -0.04 6.68 4.48
N PHE A 66 -0.69 6.27 5.56
CA PHE A 66 -2.01 6.78 5.94
C PHE A 66 -2.21 6.70 7.45
N LYS A 67 -3.12 7.51 7.98
CA LYS A 67 -3.50 7.48 9.39
C LYS A 67 -4.87 6.85 9.55
N TYR A 68 -5.01 6.07 10.61
CA TYR A 68 -6.28 5.55 11.09
C TYR A 68 -6.34 5.75 12.60
N ASP A 69 -7.25 6.60 13.06
CA ASP A 69 -7.31 7.09 14.44
C ASP A 69 -5.94 7.59 14.96
N ASN A 70 -5.41 6.96 16.01
CA ASN A 70 -4.12 7.30 16.62
C ASN A 70 -2.98 6.40 16.11
N THR A 71 -3.13 5.85 14.91
CA THR A 71 -2.16 4.92 14.32
C THR A 71 -1.73 5.44 12.95
N LEU A 72 -0.42 5.56 12.77
CA LEU A 72 0.21 5.76 11.48
C LEU A 72 0.51 4.38 10.88
N LEU A 73 -0.02 4.15 9.69
CA LEU A 73 0.19 2.95 8.89
C LEU A 73 1.04 3.31 7.68
N VAL A 74 2.05 2.49 7.40
CA VAL A 74 2.85 2.63 6.18
C VAL A 74 2.82 1.28 5.47
N SER A 75 2.07 1.21 4.37
CA SER A 75 2.12 0.07 3.47
C SER A 75 3.32 0.21 2.54
N CYS A 76 4.15 -0.83 2.51
CA CYS A 76 5.32 -0.97 1.65
C CYS A 76 5.09 -2.19 0.76
N THR A 77 4.84 -1.95 -0.52
CA THR A 77 4.53 -2.99 -1.50
C THR A 77 5.65 -3.11 -2.52
N ARG A 78 6.18 -4.31 -2.74
CA ARG A 78 7.24 -4.57 -3.72
C ARG A 78 7.02 -5.87 -4.45
N LEU A 79 7.57 -5.99 -5.65
CA LEU A 79 7.54 -7.23 -6.41
C LEU A 79 8.79 -8.07 -6.11
N ILE A 80 8.61 -9.32 -5.69
CA ILE A 80 9.67 -10.32 -5.54
C ILE A 80 9.36 -11.51 -6.46
N GLY A 81 10.10 -11.61 -7.56
CA GLY A 81 9.78 -12.58 -8.62
C GLY A 81 8.39 -12.29 -9.19
N ASP A 82 7.48 -13.24 -9.03
CA ASP A 82 6.08 -13.12 -9.48
C ASP A 82 5.09 -12.80 -8.33
N ILE A 83 5.60 -12.53 -7.12
CA ILE A 83 4.79 -12.28 -5.92
C ILE A 83 4.91 -10.82 -5.55
N LEU A 84 3.77 -10.13 -5.44
CA LEU A 84 3.73 -8.82 -4.85
C LEU A 84 3.67 -8.98 -3.33
N GLN A 85 4.72 -8.57 -2.65
CA GLN A 85 4.82 -8.63 -1.20
C GLN A 85 4.42 -7.26 -0.64
N GLU A 86 3.44 -7.24 0.25
CA GLU A 86 3.12 -6.08 1.07
C GLU A 86 3.58 -6.29 2.51
N GLU A 87 4.22 -5.27 3.08
CA GLU A 87 4.51 -5.15 4.50
C GLU A 87 3.83 -3.88 5.03
N ILE A 88 3.05 -4.02 6.10
CA ILE A 88 2.41 -2.89 6.77
C ILE A 88 3.11 -2.62 8.09
N LEU A 89 3.72 -1.44 8.20
CA LEU A 89 4.29 -0.93 9.44
C LEU A 89 3.20 -0.22 10.23
N ILE A 90 3.00 -0.64 11.48
CA ILE A 90 2.03 -0.04 12.41
C ILE A 90 2.79 0.79 13.43
N ILE A 91 2.49 2.08 13.51
CA ILE A 91 3.20 3.03 14.36
C ILE A 91 2.19 3.80 15.19
N ASP A 92 2.41 3.89 16.50
CA ASP A 92 1.60 4.76 17.37
C ASP A 92 1.84 6.23 16.97
N ASP A 93 0.79 6.91 16.49
CA ASP A 93 0.89 8.32 16.08
C ASP A 93 0.97 9.21 17.32
N LYS A 94 2.07 9.95 17.46
CA LYS A 94 2.34 10.81 18.61
C LYS A 94 2.83 12.18 18.16
N PRO A 95 2.27 13.29 18.68
CA PRO A 95 2.69 14.62 18.28
C PRO A 95 4.12 14.92 18.74
N ALA A 96 4.95 15.45 17.82
CA ALA A 96 6.32 15.85 18.09
C ALA A 96 6.39 17.33 18.53
N ILE A 97 6.13 17.60 19.82
CA ILE A 97 5.95 18.98 20.34
C ILE A 97 7.28 19.74 20.52
N LYS A 98 8.40 19.04 20.79
CA LYS A 98 9.69 19.67 21.18
C LYS A 98 10.87 19.32 20.27
N GLY A 99 10.61 18.69 19.12
CA GLY A 99 11.64 18.19 18.21
C GLY A 99 11.39 16.74 17.76
N PRO A 100 12.35 16.12 17.06
CA PRO A 100 12.20 14.77 16.53
C PRO A 100 11.81 13.76 17.61
N LEU A 101 10.70 13.05 17.41
CA LEU A 101 10.24 12.01 18.32
C LEU A 101 10.59 10.64 17.71
N SER A 102 11.32 9.82 18.47
CA SER A 102 11.54 8.43 18.07
C SER A 102 10.21 7.67 18.14
N MET A 103 9.83 7.05 17.03
CA MET A 103 8.67 6.19 16.92
C MET A 103 9.10 4.73 16.79
N ARG A 104 8.34 3.82 17.38
CA ARG A 104 8.58 2.38 17.26
C ARG A 104 7.54 1.77 16.34
N ALA A 105 8.00 1.31 15.18
CA ALA A 105 7.18 0.48 14.32
C ALA A 105 6.98 -0.90 14.96
N ARG A 106 5.75 -1.38 14.94
CA ARG A 106 5.39 -2.79 15.13
C ARG A 106 5.08 -3.35 13.75
N SER A 107 5.80 -4.41 13.37
CA SER A 107 5.56 -5.23 12.18
C SER A 107 5.09 -6.62 12.70
N ILE A 108 4.43 -7.54 11.99
CA ILE A 108 4.47 -7.89 10.58
C ILE A 108 3.08 -8.37 10.20
N GLN A 109 2.52 -7.77 9.16
CA GLN A 109 1.68 -8.53 8.27
C GLN A 109 2.29 -8.55 6.89
N ARG A 110 2.70 -9.75 6.48
CA ARG A 110 3.18 -10.03 5.14
C ARG A 110 2.01 -10.57 4.34
N LEU A 111 1.59 -9.83 3.34
CA LEU A 111 0.56 -10.26 2.41
C LEU A 111 1.21 -10.60 1.08
N ASP A 112 1.04 -11.85 0.65
CA ASP A 112 1.43 -12.28 -0.68
C ASP A 112 0.24 -12.01 -1.62
N VAL A 113 0.34 -10.94 -2.38
CA VAL A 113 -0.66 -10.54 -3.35
C VAL A 113 -0.36 -11.24 -4.67
N LYS A 114 -1.28 -12.14 -5.08
CA LYS A 114 -1.19 -12.83 -6.38
C LYS A 114 -1.95 -12.06 -7.43
N ARG A 115 -1.38 -12.01 -8.65
CA ARG A 115 -2.05 -11.47 -9.82
C ARG A 115 -3.39 -12.18 -10.06
N VAL A 116 -4.47 -11.42 -10.14
CA VAL A 116 -5.74 -11.93 -10.69
C VAL A 116 -5.57 -11.97 -12.20
N LYS A 117 -5.51 -13.17 -12.79
CA LYS A 117 -5.54 -13.30 -14.26
C LYS A 117 -6.94 -12.88 -14.72
N SER A 118 -6.99 -11.82 -15.52
CA SER A 118 -8.13 -11.47 -16.37
C SER A 118 -8.32 -12.52 -17.47
#